data_AF-A0A9X4RE14-F1
#
_entry.id   AF-A0A9X4RE14-F1
#
_cell.length_a   1.000
_cell.length_b   1.000
_cell.length_c   1.000
_cell.angle_alpha   90.00
_cell.angle_beta   90.00
_cell.angle_gamma   90.00
#
_symmetry.space_group_name_H-M   'P 1'
#
loop_
_entity.id
_entity.type
_entity.pdbx_description
1 polymer ?
#
loop_
_entity_poly.entity_id
_entity_poly.type
_entity_poly.pdbx_seq_one_letter_code
_entity_poly.pdbx_strand_id
1 'polypeptide(L)' 'MSKEKWWVMAGSDCGFALEQRPDGDLVVVNTSTAEEHAMHGYVWMHAKHPESMGAGRSDIQIRSEGPPPYGVWVEHPEG' A
#
# COMPACT_ATOMS: atom_id res chain seq x y z
N MET A 1 -3.19 -14.55 18.73
CA MET A 1 -3.54 -14.58 17.30
C MET A 1 -3.09 -13.25 16.71
N SER A 2 -2.24 -13.26 15.68
CA SER A 2 -1.82 -11.98 15.07
C SER A 2 -3.05 -11.31 14.45
N LYS A 3 -3.27 -10.03 14.77
CA LYS A 3 -4.33 -9.21 14.18
C LYS A 3 -3.86 -8.55 12.87
N GLU A 4 -2.66 -8.88 12.42
CA GLU A 4 -2.11 -8.38 11.16
C GLU A 4 -2.99 -8.80 9.98
N LYS A 5 -3.20 -7.83 9.09
CA LYS A 5 -3.96 -7.98 7.86
C LYS A 5 -3.14 -7.42 6.70
N TRP A 6 -3.51 -7.78 5.49
CA TRP A 6 -2.97 -7.16 4.28
C TRP A 6 -3.79 -5.93 3.92
N TRP A 7 -3.08 -4.86 3.60
CA TRP A 7 -3.61 -3.56 3.24
C TRP A 7 -3.09 -3.18 1.87
N VAL A 8 -3.98 -2.65 1.04
CA VAL A 8 -3.66 -2.19 -0.30
C VAL A 8 -4.08 -0.75 -0.42
N MET A 9 -3.28 0.06 -1.12
CA MET A 9 -3.67 1.43 -1.35
C MET A 9 -4.97 1.44 -2.16
N ALA A 10 -5.89 2.32 -1.76
CA ALA A 10 -7.11 2.56 -2.52
C ALA A 10 -6.75 2.99 -3.95
N GLY A 11 -7.72 2.92 -4.85
CA GLY A 11 -7.49 3.16 -6.28
C GLY A 11 -6.81 4.50 -6.54
N SER A 12 -6.33 4.68 -7.78
CA SER A 12 -5.67 5.89 -8.27
C SER A 12 -6.43 7.22 -8.02
N ASP A 13 -7.73 7.15 -7.71
CA ASP A 13 -8.59 8.27 -7.36
C ASP A 13 -8.46 8.76 -5.91
N CYS A 14 -7.75 8.02 -5.04
CA CYS A 14 -7.63 8.37 -3.62
C CYS A 14 -6.64 9.51 -3.32
N GLY A 15 -5.91 10.00 -4.33
CA GLY A 15 -4.93 11.10 -4.18
C GLY A 15 -3.58 10.67 -3.59
N PHE A 16 -3.35 9.36 -3.46
CA PHE A 16 -2.09 8.80 -3.01
C PHE A 16 -1.60 7.74 -3.99
N ALA A 17 -0.28 7.60 -4.08
CA ALA A 17 0.40 6.53 -4.81
C ALA A 17 1.33 5.77 -3.86
N LEU A 18 1.46 4.47 -4.07
CA LEU A 18 2.40 3.61 -3.35
C LEU A 18 3.47 3.15 -4.34
N GLU A 19 4.71 3.52 -4.08
CA GLU A 19 5.82 3.28 -5.00
C GLU A 19 6.97 2.55 -4.29
N GLN A 20 7.55 1.56 -4.98
CA GLN A 20 8.84 1.01 -4.60
C GLN A 20 9.95 1.80 -5.28
N ARG A 21 10.86 2.36 -4.47
CA ARG A 21 12.04 3.09 -4.94
C ARG A 21 13.14 2.11 -5.41
N PRO A 22 14.09 2.58 -6.24
CA PRO A 22 15.17 1.72 -6.76
C PRO A 22 16.10 1.13 -5.69
N ASP A 23 16.17 1.75 -4.52
CA ASP A 23 16.90 1.27 -3.34
C ASP A 23 16.14 0.18 -2.56
N GLY A 24 14.88 -0.07 -2.92
CA GLY A 24 14.00 -1.03 -2.26
C GLY A 24 13.08 -0.42 -1.20
N ASP A 25 13.17 0.88 -0.94
CA ASP A 25 12.28 1.54 0.01
C ASP A 25 10.88 1.69 -0.58
N LEU A 26 9.89 1.56 0.30
CA LEU A 26 8.49 1.76 -0.06
C LEU A 26 8.06 3.16 0.38
N VAL A 27 7.47 3.94 -0.51
CA VAL A 27 7.08 5.32 -0.25
C VAL A 27 5.62 5.54 -0.63
N VAL A 28 4.88 6.18 0.28
CA VAL A 28 3.55 6.73 0.00
C VAL A 28 3.74 8.17 -0.46
N VAL A 29 3.24 8.49 -1.65
CA VAL A 29 3.30 9.83 -2.24
C VAL A 29 1.90 10.43 -2.26
N ASN A 30 1.72 11.61 -1.69
CA ASN A 30 0.51 12.41 -1.90
C ASN A 30 0.61 13.09 -3.27
N THR A 31 -0.26 12.71 -4.21
CA THR A 31 -0.18 13.19 -5.60
C THR A 31 -0.61 14.65 -5.74
N SER A 32 -1.27 15.22 -4.73
CA SER A 32 -1.72 16.62 -4.72
C SER A 32 -0.68 17.58 -4.14
N THR A 33 0.12 17.14 -3.16
CA THR A 33 1.11 17.98 -2.46
C THR A 33 2.56 17.62 -2.76
N ALA A 34 2.81 16.48 -3.43
CA ALA A 34 4.13 15.87 -3.59
C ALA A 34 4.84 15.54 -2.26
N GLU A 35 4.07 15.41 -1.17
CA GLU A 35 4.60 14.96 0.11
C GLU A 35 4.87 13.45 0.06
N GLU A 36 6.02 13.05 0.58
CA GLU A 36 6.49 11.66 0.56
C GLU A 36 6.65 11.13 1.99
N HIS A 37 6.16 9.92 2.21
CA HIS A 37 6.28 9.21 3.48
C HIS A 37 6.90 7.84 3.27
N ALA A 38 8.10 7.65 3.81
CA ALA A 38 8.77 6.36 3.78
C ALA A 38 8.10 5.35 4.72
N MET A 39 7.89 4.14 4.22
CA MET A 39 7.19 3.04 4.90
C MET A 39 8.19 2.07 5.53
N HIS A 40 9.16 2.60 6.27
CA HIS A 40 10.21 1.78 6.89
C HIS A 40 9.64 0.82 7.96
N GLY A 41 10.15 -0.41 7.97
CA GLY A 41 9.79 -1.42 8.96
C GLY A 41 8.47 -2.15 8.69
N TYR A 42 7.73 -1.76 7.65
CA TYR A 42 6.57 -2.51 7.19
C TYR A 42 6.99 -3.76 6.41
N VAL A 43 6.28 -4.86 6.65
CA VAL A 43 6.36 -6.05 5.80
C VAL A 43 5.48 -5.82 4.59
N TRP A 44 6.01 -6.03 3.39
CA TRP A 44 5.27 -5.82 2.15
C TRP A 44 5.62 -6.88 1.11
N MET A 45 4.77 -7.04 0.10
CA MET A 45 5.03 -7.86 -1.07
C MET A 45 4.23 -7.37 -2.28
N HIS A 46 4.67 -7.76 -3.47
CA HIS A 46 3.86 -7.65 -4.68
C HIS A 46 2.73 -8.70 -4.66
N ALA A 47 1.52 -8.26 -4.96
CA ALA A 47 0.36 -9.11 -5.15
C ALA A 47 0.61 -10.04 -6.35
N LYS A 48 0.28 -11.32 -6.18
CA LYS A 48 0.46 -12.33 -7.24
C LYS A 48 -0.50 -12.13 -8.42
N HIS A 49 -1.67 -11.55 -8.13
CA HIS A 49 -2.76 -11.30 -9.07
C HIS A 49 -3.24 -9.85 -8.91
N PRO A 50 -2.51 -8.85 -9.42
CA PRO A 50 -2.91 -7.45 -9.27
C PRO A 50 -4.31 -7.16 -9.82
N GLU A 51 -4.81 -7.97 -10.77
CA GLU A 51 -6.17 -7.92 -11.28
C GLU A 51 -7.25 -8.27 -10.24
N SER A 52 -6.94 -9.07 -9.20
CA SER A 52 -7.90 -9.41 -8.13
C SER A 52 -8.10 -8.28 -7.12
N MET A 53 -7.17 -7.32 -7.09
CA MET A 53 -7.14 -6.22 -6.11
C MET A 53 -8.23 -5.18 -6.35
N GLY A 54 -8.78 -5.13 -7.56
CA GLY A 54 -9.71 -4.11 -8.03
C GLY A 54 -9.02 -3.04 -8.89
N ALA A 55 -9.77 -2.47 -9.84
CA ALA A 55 -9.23 -1.56 -10.84
C ALA A 55 -8.53 -0.35 -10.22
N GLY A 56 -7.30 -0.09 -10.68
CA GLY A 56 -6.52 1.10 -10.31
C GLY A 56 -5.86 1.05 -8.92
N ARG A 57 -5.90 -0.08 -8.21
CA ARG A 57 -5.15 -0.25 -6.95
C ARG A 57 -3.68 -0.59 -7.20
N SER A 58 -2.85 -0.32 -6.19
CA SER A 58 -1.44 -0.72 -6.21
C SER A 58 -1.31 -2.25 -6.21
N ASP A 59 -0.32 -2.75 -6.94
CA ASP A 59 0.14 -4.14 -6.90
C ASP A 59 0.95 -4.45 -5.64
N ILE A 60 1.23 -3.47 -4.78
CA ILE A 60 1.93 -3.68 -3.51
C ILE A 60 0.93 -3.78 -2.36
N GLN A 61 1.09 -4.81 -1.54
CA GLN A 61 0.34 -5.00 -0.30
C GLN A 61 1.25 -4.94 0.92
N ILE A 62 0.74 -4.34 1.99
CA ILE A 62 1.44 -4.10 3.26
C ILE A 62 0.78 -4.90 4.37
N ARG A 63 1.57 -5.59 5.20
CA ARG A 63 1.08 -6.33 6.36
C ARG A 63 1.25 -5.51 7.64
N SER A 64 0.15 -5.29 8.35
CA SER A 64 0.13 -4.56 9.62
C SER A 64 -1.16 -4.81 10.40
N GLU A 65 -1.14 -4.55 11.72
CA GLU A 65 -2.32 -4.72 12.60
C GLU A 65 -3.49 -3.79 12.26
N GLY A 66 -3.22 -2.69 11.57
CA GLY A 66 -4.19 -1.72 11.08
C GLY A 66 -3.69 -1.05 9.80
N PRO A 67 -4.50 -0.19 9.15
CA PRO A 67 -4.08 0.50 7.94
C PRO A 67 -2.87 1.39 8.26
N PRO A 68 -1.90 1.50 7.35
CA PRO A 68 -0.82 2.46 7.51
C PRO A 68 -1.32 3.91 7.69
N PRO A 69 -0.55 4.77 8.36
CA PRO A 69 -1.00 6.11 8.76
C PRO A 69 -1.11 7.11 7.60
N TYR A 70 -0.42 6.86 6.49
CA TYR A 70 -0.39 7.74 5.32
C TYR A 70 -1.07 7.07 4.13
N GLY A 71 -1.96 7.79 3.46
CA GLY A 71 -2.74 7.28 2.34
C GLY A 71 -4.10 6.71 2.73
N VAL A 72 -4.84 6.26 1.73
CA VAL A 72 -6.15 5.63 1.90
C VAL A 72 -5.98 4.14 1.63
N TRP A 73 -6.35 3.30 2.58
CA TRP A 73 -6.10 1.86 2.52
C TRP A 73 -7.38 1.07 2.56
N VAL A 74 -7.40 -0.03 1.83
CA VAL A 74 -8.47 -1.02 1.85
C VAL A 74 -7.88 -2.33 2.36
N GLU A 75 -8.62 -3.00 3.24
CA GLU A 75 -8.28 -4.35 3.67
C GLU A 75 -8.36 -5.29 2.47
N HIS A 76 -7.26 -6.00 2.19
CA HIS A 76 -7.21 -7.02 1.17
C HIS A 76 -7.21 -8.40 1.83
N PRO A 77 -8.21 -9.24 1.57
CA PRO A 77 -8.32 -10.53 2.25
C PRO A 77 -7.30 -11.57 1.78
N GLU A 78 -6.48 -11.31 0.75
CA GLU A 78 -5.49 -12.28 0.28
C GLU A 78 -4.20 -12.26 1.11
N GLY A 79 -4.03 -13.32 1.90
CA GLY A 79 -2.80 -13.82 2.48
C GLY A 79 -2.82 -15.33 2.50
#